data_AF-A0A3N2M9Q1-F1
#
_entry.id   AF-A0A3N2M9Q1-F1
#
_cell.length_a   1.000
_cell.length_b   1.000
_cell.length_c   1.000
_cell.angle_alpha   90.00
_cell.angle_beta   90.00
_cell.angle_gamma   90.00
#
_symmetry.space_group_name_H-M   'P 1'
#
loop_
_entity.id
_entity.type
_entity.pdbx_description
1 polymer ?
#
loop_
_entity_poly.entity_id
_entity_poly.type
_entity_poly.pdbx_seq_one_letter_code
_entity_poly.pdbx_strand_id
1 'polypeptide(L)' 'MATKFDYMLLDRLAQDCEYYLGNGNRNAKQLWAGSEQAQIDKMRELWDGMPDDGKPEWLTREQIDNLALQMGAK' A
#
# COMPACT_ATOMS: atom_id res chain seq x y z
N MET A 1 18.22 -2.35 4.44
CA MET A 1 17.70 -3.73 4.32
C MET A 1 16.27 -3.70 4.82
N ALA A 2 15.30 -4.02 3.97
CA ALA A 2 13.92 -4.16 4.42
C ALA A 2 13.84 -5.28 5.48
N THR A 3 13.14 -4.98 6.56
CA THR A 3 12.92 -5.87 7.68
C THR A 3 11.65 -6.68 7.45
N LYS A 4 11.49 -7.81 8.17
CA LYS A 4 10.23 -8.56 8.18
C LYS A 4 9.01 -7.66 8.49
N PHE A 5 9.19 -6.63 9.34
CA PHE A 5 8.13 -5.70 9.68
C PHE A 5 7.72 -4.81 8.51
N ASP A 6 8.65 -4.45 7.61
CA ASP A 6 8.34 -3.67 6.41
C ASP A 6 7.44 -4.46 5.45
N TYR A 7 7.70 -5.76 5.27
CA TYR A 7 6.81 -6.63 4.48
C TYR A 7 5.44 -6.79 5.11
N MET A 8 5.38 -7.00 6.43
CA MET A 8 4.09 -7.11 7.15
C MET A 8 3.29 -5.81 7.10
N LEU A 9 3.96 -4.66 7.19
CA LEU A 9 3.31 -3.36 7.08
C LEU A 9 2.82 -3.13 5.65
N LEU A 10 3.62 -3.45 4.63
CA LEU A 10 3.21 -3.32 3.23
C LEU A 10 1.98 -4.18 2.92
N ASP A 11 1.94 -5.42 3.41
CA ASP A 11 0.81 -6.33 3.26
C ASP A 11 -0.45 -5.77 3.97
N ARG A 12 -0.28 -5.24 5.18
CA ARG A 12 -1.37 -4.55 5.89
C ARG A 12 -1.90 -3.35 5.10
N LEU A 13 -1.01 -2.53 4.54
CA LEU A 13 -1.41 -1.35 3.76
C LEU A 13 -2.19 -1.75 2.50
N ALA A 14 -1.78 -2.84 1.84
CA ALA A 14 -2.49 -3.39 0.69
C ALA A 14 -3.90 -3.88 1.06
N GLN A 15 -4.04 -4.64 2.15
CA GLN A 15 -5.35 -5.09 2.64
C GLN A 15 -6.27 -3.92 3.02
N ASP A 16 -5.73 -2.86 3.62
CA ASP A 16 -6.52 -1.66 3.93
C ASP A 16 -7.05 -0.99 2.65
N CYS A 17 -6.26 -0.97 1.56
CA CYS A 17 -6.70 -0.47 0.26
C CYS A 17 -7.79 -1.36 -0.37
N GLU A 18 -7.64 -2.69 -0.30
CA GLU A 18 -8.67 -3.64 -0.74
C GLU A 18 -9.98 -3.44 0.02
N TYR A 19 -9.90 -3.29 1.34
CA TYR A 19 -11.06 -2.98 2.17
C TYR A 19 -11.67 -1.64 1.77
N TYR A 20 -10.88 -0.56 1.72
CA TYR A 20 -11.34 0.79 1.36
C TYR A 20 -12.09 0.81 0.01
N LEU A 21 -11.57 0.13 -1.01
CA LEU A 21 -12.13 0.09 -2.36
C LEU A 21 -13.35 -0.84 -2.46
N GLY A 22 -13.41 -1.90 -1.66
CA GLY A 22 -14.53 -2.82 -1.58
C GLY A 22 -15.54 -2.44 -0.49
N ASN A 23 -15.43 -3.10 0.67
CA ASN A 23 -16.43 -3.06 1.74
C ASN A 23 -16.29 -1.89 2.73
N GLY A 24 -15.26 -1.07 2.58
CA GLY A 24 -14.88 0.02 3.48
C GLY A 24 -15.56 1.35 3.17
N ASN A 25 -16.45 1.37 2.16
CA ASN A 25 -17.20 2.55 1.74
C ASN A 25 -16.32 3.79 1.50
N ARG A 26 -15.08 3.56 1.01
CA ARG A 26 -14.09 4.61 0.73
C ARG A 26 -13.84 5.54 1.92
N ASN A 27 -13.89 5.01 3.14
CA ASN A 27 -13.65 5.78 4.35
C ASN A 27 -12.15 5.84 4.67
N ALA A 28 -11.50 6.97 4.40
CA ALA A 28 -10.08 7.19 4.65
C ALA A 28 -9.65 6.94 6.11
N LYS A 29 -10.56 7.07 7.09
CA LYS A 29 -10.26 6.79 8.51
C LYS A 29 -9.97 5.31 8.80
N GLN A 30 -10.31 4.41 7.88
CA GLN A 30 -10.02 2.98 7.98
C GLN A 30 -8.64 2.63 7.41
N LEU A 31 -8.04 3.53 6.63
CA LEU A 31 -6.67 3.37 6.15
C LEU A 31 -5.71 3.56 7.32
N TRP A 32 -4.68 2.73 7.42
CA TRP A 32 -3.62 2.88 8.42
C TRP A 32 -3.01 4.29 8.43
N ALA A 33 -2.80 4.90 7.26
CA ALA A 33 -2.22 6.23 7.14
C ALA A 33 -3.24 7.38 7.30
N GLY A 34 -4.54 7.08 7.42
CA GLY A 34 -5.60 8.07 7.62
C GLY A 34 -5.94 8.94 6.39
N SER A 35 -5.25 8.75 5.26
CA SER A 35 -5.58 9.36 3.97
C SER A 35 -5.09 8.49 2.81
N GLU A 36 -5.74 8.59 1.66
CA GLU A 36 -5.41 7.84 0.45
C GLU A 36 -3.99 8.18 -0.02
N GLN A 37 -3.63 9.47 -0.02
CA GLN A 37 -2.29 9.91 -0.42
C GLN A 37 -1.21 9.34 0.49
N ALA A 38 -1.34 9.52 1.81
CA ALA A 38 -0.34 9.04 2.75
C ALA A 38 -0.23 7.51 2.75
N GLN A 39 -1.34 6.80 2.49
CA GLN A 39 -1.35 5.34 2.37
C GLN A 39 -0.48 4.90 1.19
N ILE A 40 -0.74 5.45 0.00
CA ILE A 40 -0.03 5.12 -1.22
C ILE A 40 1.44 5.54 -1.16
N ASP A 41 1.73 6.74 -0.64
CA ASP A 41 3.10 7.21 -0.46
C ASP A 41 3.90 6.27 0.43
N LYS A 42 3.29 5.78 1.52
CA LYS A 42 3.94 4.82 2.40
C LYS A 42 4.14 3.46 1.72
N MET A 43 3.18 2.98 0.93
CA MET A 43 3.34 1.75 0.14
C MET A 43 4.49 1.87 -0.87
N ARG A 44 4.60 3.01 -1.57
CA ARG A 44 5.69 3.29 -2.52
C ARG A 44 7.04 3.36 -1.82
N GLU A 45 7.12 4.05 -0.69
CA GLU A 45 8.34 4.16 0.13
C GLU A 45 8.83 2.78 0.60
N LEU A 46 7.93 1.95 1.13
CA LEU A 46 8.28 0.60 1.59
C LEU A 46 8.73 -0.29 0.44
N TRP A 47 8.01 -0.24 -0.69
CA TRP A 47 8.36 -1.01 -1.89
C TRP A 47 9.73 -0.61 -2.47
N ASP A 48 10.02 0.70 -2.54
CA ASP A 48 11.31 1.20 -3.05
C ASP A 48 12.46 0.97 -2.08
N GLY A 49 12.17 0.89 -0.78
CA GLY A 49 13.15 0.54 0.26
C GLY A 49 13.52 -0.95 0.28
N MET A 50 12.76 -1.81 -0.40
CA MET A 50 13.04 -3.24 -0.49
C MET A 50 14.14 -3.54 -1.53
N PRO A 51 15.05 -4.48 -1.24
CA PRO A 51 16.06 -4.90 -2.22
C PRO A 51 15.38 -5.54 -3.43
N ASP A 52 15.95 -5.37 -4.63
CA ASP A 52 15.34 -5.90 -5.87
C ASP A 52 15.12 -7.42 -5.87
N ASP A 53 16.01 -8.18 -5.21
CA ASP A 53 15.91 -9.63 -4.99
C ASP A 53 14.89 -10.02 -3.90
N GLY A 54 14.49 -9.09 -3.04
CA GLY A 54 13.55 -9.32 -1.94
C GLY A 54 12.15 -8.79 -2.19
N LYS A 55 11.86 -8.18 -3.35
CA LYS A 55 10.54 -7.62 -3.63
C LYS A 55 9.46 -8.70 -3.55
N PRO A 56 8.32 -8.43 -2.89
CA PRO A 56 7.28 -9.43 -2.74
C PRO A 56 6.63 -9.80 -4.08
N GLU A 57 6.24 -11.06 -4.24
CA GLU A 57 5.55 -11.54 -5.46
C GLU A 57 4.04 -11.20 -5.47
N TRP A 58 3.46 -10.95 -4.30
CA TRP A 58 2.02 -10.73 -4.11
C TRP A 58 1.56 -9.28 -4.36
N LEU A 59 2.48 -8.34 -4.48
CA LEU A 59 2.20 -6.94 -4.81
C LEU A 59 3.28 -6.50 -5.79
N THR A 60 2.97 -5.60 -6.72
CA THR A 60 3.95 -5.01 -7.62
C THR A 60 3.85 -3.50 -7.60
N ARG A 61 4.89 -2.79 -8.06
CA ARG A 61 4.84 -1.33 -8.16
C ARG A 61 3.65 -0.83 -8.98
N GLU A 62 3.38 -1.48 -10.11
CA GLU A 62 2.22 -1.15 -10.94
C GLU A 62 0.88 -1.40 -10.22
N GLN A 63 0.79 -2.41 -9.36
CA GLN A 63 -0.41 -2.61 -8.53
C GLN A 63 -0.59 -1.47 -7.54
N ILE A 64 0.49 -0.98 -6.91
CA ILE A 64 0.44 0.21 -6.03
C ILE A 64 -0.04 1.44 -6.81
N ASP A 65 0.45 1.64 -8.02
CA ASP A 65 0.03 2.76 -8.87
C ASP A 65 -1.44 2.63 -9.33
N ASN A 66 -1.90 1.42 -9.61
CA ASN A 66 -3.32 1.15 -9.89
C ASN A 66 -4.21 1.43 -8.67
N LEU A 67 -3.77 1.08 -7.47
CA LEU A 67 -4.47 1.45 -6.23
C LEU A 67 -4.52 2.97 -6.07
N ALA A 68 -3.42 3.68 -6.37
CA ALA A 68 -3.37 5.14 -6.34
C ALA A 68 -4.43 5.78 -7.24
N LEU A 69 -4.51 5.32 -8.50
CA LEU A 69 -5.52 5.78 -9.46
C LEU A 69 -6.94 5.50 -8.97
N GLN A 70 -7.20 4.30 -8.46
CA GLN A 70 -8.52 3.93 -7.95
C GLN A 70 -8.92 4.74 -6.73
N MET A 71 -7.97 5.06 -5.84
CA MET A 71 -8.20 5.82 -4.61
C MET A 71 -8.16 7.34 -4.82
N GLY A 72 -7.68 7.82 -5.97
CA GLY A 72 -7.54 9.24 -6.27
C GLY A 72 -6.30 9.89 -5.64
N ALA A 73 -5.31 9.09 -5.23
CA ALA A 73 -3.99 9.55 -4.79
C ALA A 73 -3.07 9.82 -6.00
N LYS A 74 -2.19 10.82 -5.89
CA LYS A 74 -1.29 11.28 -6.96
C LYS A 74 0.16 11.03 -6.58
#